data_AF-A0A453REA1-F1
#
_entry.id   AF-A0A453REA1-F1
#
_cell.length_a   1.000
_cell.length_b   1.000
_cell.length_c   1.000
_cell.angle_alpha   90.00
_cell.angle_beta   90.00
_cell.angle_gamma   90.00
#
_symmetry.space_group_name_H-M   'P 1'
#
loop_
_entity.id
_entity.type
_entity.pdbx_description
1 polymer ?
#
loop_
_entity_poly.entity_id
_entity_poly.type
_entity_poly.pdbx_seq_one_letter_code
_entity_poly.pdbx_strand_id
1 'polypeptide(L)'
;MIGSCSKYPELKGCWDDIAKSLPHRPHEAIYHRARILLYRSAERKWTDDEKEQIRRFVENNGADWKTLARELGKSEIHVKDTWRRIKPKNLKKGRWTQDEQQNLFDLVNLDLRLKAHQIKNPDHRLLRDNISWEAISDKLTTRNHKNCCLKWYETLASPMVKEGVWADVDDYLLVEALQKVDAVCIEDVDWDSLLDHRSGEVCRQRWNQMVRAIGGHREKPFIEQVEVLSRRYCPEMIEYRK
;
A
#
# COMPACT_ATOMS: atom_id res chain seq x y z
N MET A 1 -22.22 18.45 23.10
CA MET A 1 -21.66 19.41 24.08
C MET A 1 -20.14 19.45 24.04
N ILE A 2 -19.39 18.42 24.46
CA ILE A 2 -17.91 18.45 24.48
C ILE A 2 -17.24 18.63 23.10
N GLY A 3 -17.83 18.11 22.01
CA GLY A 3 -17.25 18.23 20.66
C GLY A 3 -17.14 19.67 20.14
N SER A 4 -17.94 20.59 20.72
CA SER A 4 -17.96 22.01 20.41
C SER A 4 -17.49 22.85 21.61
N CYS A 5 -16.58 22.33 22.44
CA CYS A 5 -16.12 22.99 23.67
C CYS A 5 -15.61 24.43 23.47
N SER A 6 -15.15 24.79 22.26
CA SER A 6 -14.77 26.16 21.93
C SER A 6 -15.95 27.16 21.91
N LYS A 7 -17.19 26.67 21.80
CA LYS A 7 -18.42 27.47 21.80
C LYS A 7 -19.04 27.63 23.19
N TYR A 8 -18.52 26.91 24.18
CA TYR A 8 -19.11 26.77 25.52
C TYR A 8 -18.03 27.07 26.57
N PRO A 9 -17.99 28.29 27.14
CA PRO A 9 -16.98 28.68 28.12
C PRO A 9 -16.85 27.72 29.30
N GLU A 10 -17.95 27.09 29.72
CA GLU A 10 -18.03 26.09 30.79
C GLU A 10 -17.32 24.78 30.47
N LEU A 11 -17.01 24.51 29.20
CA LEU A 11 -16.29 23.32 28.74
C LEU A 11 -14.80 23.61 28.46
N LYS A 12 -14.31 24.81 28.79
CA LYS A 12 -12.91 25.18 28.63
C LYS A 12 -12.05 24.36 29.61
N GLY A 13 -11.00 23.72 29.10
CA GLY A 13 -10.12 22.84 29.91
C GLY A 13 -10.63 21.40 30.11
N CYS A 14 -11.82 21.05 29.60
CA CYS A 14 -12.37 19.70 29.75
C CYS A 14 -11.43 18.59 29.20
N TRP A 15 -10.68 18.87 28.13
CA TRP A 15 -9.72 17.93 27.56
C TRP A 15 -8.50 17.70 28.47
N ASP A 16 -8.08 18.73 29.21
CA ASP A 16 -7.00 18.62 30.20
C ASP A 16 -7.43 17.72 31.37
N ASP A 17 -8.67 17.84 31.83
CA ASP A 17 -9.21 16.99 32.91
C ASP A 17 -9.40 15.53 32.47
N ILE A 18 -9.85 15.32 31.23
CA ILE A 18 -9.89 13.98 30.62
C ILE A 18 -8.46 13.42 30.48
N ALA A 19 -7.48 14.25 30.10
CA ALA A 19 -6.09 13.84 29.96
C ALA A 19 -5.44 13.46 31.30
N LYS A 20 -5.72 14.19 32.38
CA LYS A 20 -5.30 13.82 33.76
C LYS A 20 -5.80 12.43 34.16
N SER A 21 -6.99 12.06 33.70
CA SER A 21 -7.60 10.75 33.96
C SER A 21 -7.02 9.63 33.09
N LEU A 22 -6.26 9.95 32.04
CA LEU A 22 -5.66 9.01 31.10
C LEU A 22 -4.15 9.31 30.88
N PRO A 23 -3.32 9.30 31.94
CA PRO A 23 -1.95 9.80 31.89
C PRO A 23 -1.02 9.01 30.94
N HIS A 24 -1.37 7.77 30.62
CA HIS A 24 -0.61 6.92 29.69
C HIS A 24 -0.90 7.22 28.21
N ARG A 25 -1.83 8.13 27.89
CA ARG A 25 -2.22 8.48 26.53
C ARG A 25 -1.82 9.94 26.24
N PRO A 26 -1.14 10.21 25.11
CA PRO A 26 -0.90 11.58 24.68
C PRO A 26 -2.21 12.36 24.50
N HIS A 27 -2.21 13.63 24.89
CA HIS A 27 -3.39 14.52 24.83
C HIS A 27 -4.05 14.52 23.43
N GLU A 28 -3.26 14.66 22.36
CA GLU A 28 -3.74 14.61 20.97
C GLU A 28 -4.50 13.31 20.65
N ALA A 29 -4.00 12.16 21.12
CA ALA A 29 -4.66 10.88 20.88
C ALA A 29 -6.01 10.79 21.60
N ILE A 30 -6.11 11.36 22.80
CA ILE A 30 -7.36 11.45 23.57
C ILE A 30 -8.36 12.32 22.81
N TYR A 31 -7.95 13.52 22.40
CA TYR A 31 -8.78 14.46 21.67
C TYR A 31 -9.33 13.86 20.36
N HIS A 32 -8.46 13.28 19.52
CA HIS A 32 -8.88 12.64 18.28
C HIS A 32 -9.84 11.47 18.52
N ARG A 33 -9.54 10.61 19.51
CA ARG A 33 -10.41 9.47 19.84
C ARG A 33 -11.79 9.94 20.30
N ALA A 34 -11.83 10.95 21.16
CA ALA A 34 -13.08 11.47 21.70
C ALA A 34 -13.91 12.17 20.61
N ARG A 35 -13.29 12.92 19.69
CA ARG A 35 -13.98 13.45 18.51
C ARG A 35 -14.64 12.34 17.69
N ILE A 36 -13.93 11.24 17.44
CA ILE A 36 -14.51 10.10 16.73
C ILE A 36 -15.74 9.56 17.46
N LEU A 37 -15.69 9.43 18.78
CA LEU A 37 -16.81 8.91 19.59
C LEU A 37 -18.01 9.86 19.61
N LEU A 38 -17.77 11.16 19.76
CA LEU A 38 -18.80 12.20 19.87
C LEU A 38 -19.51 12.48 18.53
N TYR A 39 -18.79 12.39 17.42
CA TYR A 39 -19.32 12.59 16.06
C TYR A 39 -19.64 11.27 15.35
N ARG A 40 -19.62 10.16 16.09
CA ARG A 40 -20.00 8.85 15.54
C ARG A 40 -21.51 8.84 15.31
N SER A 41 -21.94 8.46 14.11
CA SER A 41 -23.35 8.14 13.88
C SER A 41 -23.75 6.89 14.67
N ALA A 42 -24.99 6.87 15.17
CA ALA A 42 -25.58 5.69 15.81
C ALA A 42 -25.64 4.50 14.82
N GLU A 43 -25.97 4.80 13.57
CA GLU A 43 -25.98 3.81 12.48
C GLU A 43 -24.55 3.56 11.98
N ARG A 44 -24.16 2.28 11.93
CA ARG A 44 -22.78 1.89 11.55
C ARG A 44 -22.64 1.61 10.07
N LYS A 45 -23.75 1.55 9.34
CA LYS A 45 -23.79 1.21 7.92
C LYS A 45 -23.88 2.46 7.05
N TRP A 46 -23.41 2.31 5.83
CA TRP A 46 -23.54 3.32 4.77
C TRP A 46 -24.53 2.81 3.74
N THR A 47 -25.63 3.53 3.56
CA THR A 47 -26.61 3.21 2.52
C THR A 47 -26.04 3.56 1.14
N ASP A 48 -26.65 3.02 0.09
CA ASP A 48 -26.21 3.35 -1.28
C ASP A 48 -26.57 4.80 -1.64
N ASP A 49 -27.67 5.33 -1.11
CA ASP A 49 -28.04 6.75 -1.24
C ASP A 49 -27.02 7.68 -0.59
N GLU A 50 -26.55 7.35 0.63
CA GLU A 50 -25.51 8.14 1.30
C GLU A 50 -24.18 8.12 0.51
N LYS A 51 -23.83 6.97 -0.09
CA LYS A 51 -22.64 6.86 -0.94
C LYS A 51 -22.78 7.70 -2.21
N GLU A 52 -23.97 7.73 -2.80
CA GLU A 52 -24.26 8.53 -3.98
C GLU A 52 -24.26 10.03 -3.65
N GLN A 53 -24.79 10.43 -2.49
CA GLN A 53 -24.65 11.80 -1.98
C GLN A 53 -23.19 12.20 -1.82
N ILE A 54 -22.34 11.33 -1.27
CA ILE A 54 -20.89 11.58 -1.18
C ILE A 54 -20.29 11.80 -2.57
N ARG A 55 -20.63 10.96 -3.56
CA ARG A 55 -20.09 11.08 -4.92
C ARG A 55 -20.47 12.42 -5.55
N ARG A 56 -21.75 12.76 -5.55
CA ARG A 56 -22.25 14.02 -6.12
C ARG A 56 -21.66 15.24 -5.41
N PHE A 57 -21.55 15.19 -4.10
CA PHE A 57 -20.95 16.28 -3.34
C PHE A 57 -19.49 16.49 -3.74
N VAL A 58 -18.70 15.42 -3.84
CA VAL A 58 -17.27 15.51 -4.21
C VAL A 58 -17.09 15.96 -5.66
N GLU A 59 -17.96 15.53 -6.58
CA GLU A 59 -17.94 15.99 -7.97
C GLU A 59 -18.24 17.49 -8.10
N ASN A 60 -19.14 18.04 -7.28
CA ASN A 60 -19.54 19.45 -7.35
C ASN A 60 -18.67 20.40 -6.51
N ASN A 61 -18.18 19.96 -5.35
CA ASN A 61 -17.54 20.81 -4.34
C ASN A 61 -16.09 20.41 -4.03
N GLY A 62 -15.60 19.30 -4.59
CA GLY A 62 -14.30 18.73 -4.24
C GLY A 62 -14.27 18.08 -2.85
N ALA A 63 -13.09 18.04 -2.25
CA ALA A 63 -12.82 17.28 -1.02
C ALA A 63 -13.15 18.04 0.29
N ASP A 64 -14.31 18.70 0.37
CA ASP A 64 -14.76 19.35 1.62
C ASP A 64 -15.51 18.37 2.54
N TRP A 65 -14.73 17.55 3.25
CA TRP A 65 -15.26 16.56 4.18
C TRP A 65 -16.01 17.18 5.37
N LYS A 66 -15.64 18.40 5.79
CA LYS A 66 -16.20 19.05 6.98
C LYS A 66 -17.62 19.53 6.74
N THR A 67 -17.90 20.02 5.53
CA THR A 67 -19.26 20.42 5.14
C THR A 67 -20.13 19.19 4.88
N LEU A 68 -19.64 18.23 4.10
CA LEU A 68 -20.36 16.99 3.81
C LEU A 68 -20.70 16.18 5.07
N ALA A 69 -19.77 16.09 6.03
CA ALA A 69 -20.00 15.43 7.31
C ALA A 69 -21.14 16.07 8.13
N ARG A 70 -21.27 17.39 8.06
CA ARG A 70 -22.33 18.13 8.75
C ARG A 70 -23.69 17.88 8.10
N GLU A 71 -23.74 17.89 6.77
CA GLU A 71 -24.95 17.60 6.00
C GLU A 71 -25.45 16.17 6.23
N LEU A 72 -24.53 15.20 6.27
CA LEU A 72 -24.84 13.79 6.52
C LEU A 72 -25.04 13.45 8.01
N GLY A 73 -24.74 14.36 8.93
CA GLY A 73 -24.74 14.07 10.37
C GLY A 73 -23.77 12.95 10.77
N LYS A 74 -22.62 12.83 10.08
CA LYS A 74 -21.62 11.77 10.28
C LYS A 74 -20.24 12.35 10.59
N SER A 75 -19.30 11.50 11.02
CA SER A 75 -17.92 11.90 11.27
C SER A 75 -17.17 12.18 9.96
N GLU A 76 -16.45 13.29 9.91
CA GLU A 76 -15.56 13.69 8.81
C GLU A 76 -14.61 12.56 8.37
N ILE A 77 -14.01 11.88 9.35
CA ILE A 77 -13.09 10.77 9.11
C ILE A 77 -13.82 9.62 8.41
N HIS A 78 -15.04 9.29 8.85
CA HIS A 78 -15.80 8.21 8.25
C HIS A 78 -16.30 8.55 6.84
N VAL A 79 -16.66 9.82 6.59
CA VAL A 79 -17.02 10.28 5.24
C VAL A 79 -15.83 10.12 4.30
N LYS A 80 -14.65 10.62 4.70
CA LYS A 80 -13.41 10.50 3.92
C LYS A 80 -13.04 9.04 3.66
N ASP A 81 -13.12 8.18 4.67
CA ASP A 81 -12.81 6.75 4.52
C ASP A 81 -13.82 6.03 3.62
N THR A 82 -15.09 6.39 3.68
CA THR A 82 -16.13 5.85 2.79
C THR A 82 -15.86 6.29 1.35
N TRP A 83 -15.59 7.58 1.12
CA TRP A 83 -15.19 8.08 -0.19
C TRP A 83 -14.02 7.26 -0.76
N ARG A 84 -12.92 7.09 -0.01
CA ARG A 84 -11.76 6.29 -0.44
C ARG A 84 -12.08 4.84 -0.81
N ARG A 85 -13.17 4.27 -0.27
CA ARG A 85 -13.62 2.91 -0.58
C ARG A 85 -14.54 2.84 -1.79
N ILE A 86 -15.26 3.92 -2.12
CA ILE A 86 -16.24 4.01 -3.21
C ILE A 86 -15.75 4.82 -4.42
N LYS A 87 -14.58 5.46 -4.29
CA LYS A 87 -13.95 6.34 -5.29
C LYS A 87 -13.80 5.67 -6.67
N PRO A 88 -13.36 4.40 -6.80
CA PRO A 88 -13.29 3.78 -8.11
C PRO A 88 -14.69 3.62 -8.71
N LYS A 89 -14.90 4.12 -9.93
CA LYS A 89 -16.23 4.13 -10.59
C LYS A 89 -16.70 2.71 -10.94
N ASN A 90 -15.77 1.83 -11.32
CA ASN A 90 -16.04 0.49 -11.83
C ASN A 90 -15.75 -0.61 -10.79
N LEU A 91 -16.19 -0.41 -9.55
CA LEU A 91 -15.92 -1.36 -8.46
C LEU A 91 -16.49 -2.75 -8.73
N LYS A 92 -15.60 -3.71 -8.96
CA LYS A 92 -15.93 -5.13 -9.10
C LYS A 92 -16.04 -5.79 -7.73
N LYS A 93 -17.12 -6.54 -7.53
CA LYS A 93 -17.34 -7.39 -6.35
C LYS A 93 -16.98 -8.84 -6.69
N GLY A 94 -16.55 -9.61 -5.69
CA GLY A 94 -16.24 -11.03 -5.86
C GLY A 94 -14.79 -11.32 -6.28
N ARG A 95 -14.59 -12.46 -6.95
CA ARG A 95 -13.27 -13.03 -7.28
C ARG A 95 -12.46 -12.09 -8.17
N TRP A 96 -11.14 -12.13 -8.01
CA TRP A 96 -10.19 -11.41 -8.86
C TRP A 96 -9.92 -12.21 -10.12
N THR A 97 -10.02 -11.59 -11.30
CA THR A 97 -9.56 -12.24 -12.54
C THR A 97 -8.03 -12.27 -12.59
N GLN A 98 -7.47 -13.13 -13.44
CA GLN A 98 -6.02 -13.20 -13.63
C GLN A 98 -5.46 -11.86 -14.14
N ASP A 99 -6.14 -11.21 -15.09
CA ASP A 99 -5.74 -9.89 -15.60
C ASP A 99 -5.77 -8.81 -14.52
N GLU A 100 -6.77 -8.82 -13.63
CA GLU A 100 -6.82 -7.89 -12.49
C GLU A 100 -5.64 -8.12 -11.53
N GLN A 101 -5.28 -9.37 -11.29
CA GLN A 101 -4.14 -9.72 -10.43
C GLN A 101 -2.81 -9.30 -11.06
N GLN A 102 -2.65 -9.53 -12.35
CA GLN A 102 -1.44 -9.15 -13.09
C GLN A 102 -1.29 -7.62 -13.13
N ASN A 103 -2.37 -6.89 -13.42
CA ASN A 103 -2.34 -5.42 -13.41
C ASN A 103 -2.04 -4.85 -12.01
N LEU A 104 -2.64 -5.42 -10.95
CA LEU A 104 -2.28 -5.04 -9.57
C LEU A 104 -0.80 -5.27 -9.30
N PHE A 105 -0.29 -6.44 -9.70
CA PHE A 105 1.10 -6.81 -9.53
C PHE A 105 2.03 -5.81 -10.24
N ASP A 106 1.75 -5.47 -11.49
CA ASP A 106 2.55 -4.54 -12.29
C ASP A 106 2.53 -3.11 -11.70
N LEU A 107 1.38 -2.65 -11.20
CA LEU A 107 1.25 -1.33 -10.57
C LEU A 107 1.98 -1.23 -9.23
N VAL A 108 1.87 -2.26 -8.38
CA VAL A 108 2.62 -2.33 -7.11
C VAL A 108 4.11 -2.34 -7.42
N ASN A 109 4.49 -3.14 -8.41
CA ASN A 109 5.87 -3.26 -8.81
C ASN A 109 6.48 -1.95 -9.32
N LEU A 110 5.72 -1.20 -10.13
CA LEU A 110 6.12 0.13 -10.57
C LEU A 110 6.34 1.09 -9.40
N ASP A 111 5.44 1.09 -8.40
CA ASP A 111 5.54 1.95 -7.21
C ASP A 111 6.75 1.59 -6.34
N LEU A 112 7.02 0.29 -6.15
CA LEU A 112 8.18 -0.20 -5.41
C LEU A 112 9.50 0.12 -6.11
N ARG A 113 9.58 -0.06 -7.44
CA ARG A 113 10.76 0.25 -8.23
C ARG A 113 11.15 1.72 -8.10
N LEU A 114 10.20 2.64 -8.23
CA LEU A 114 10.44 4.07 -8.07
C LEU A 114 11.02 4.43 -6.69
N LYS A 115 10.76 3.58 -5.68
CA LYS A 115 11.19 3.77 -4.29
C LYS A 115 12.45 2.98 -3.93
N ALA A 116 12.88 2.02 -4.75
CA ALA A 116 14.02 1.14 -4.45
C ALA A 116 15.33 1.92 -4.19
N HIS A 117 15.54 3.02 -4.92
CA HIS A 117 16.72 3.88 -4.75
C HIS A 117 16.43 5.18 -3.97
N GLN A 118 15.22 5.35 -3.44
CA GLN A 118 14.91 6.53 -2.62
C GLN A 118 15.51 6.36 -1.23
N ILE A 119 16.35 7.32 -0.82
CA ILE A 119 16.87 7.39 0.55
C ILE A 119 15.68 7.61 1.49
N LYS A 120 15.40 6.63 2.36
CA LYS A 120 14.32 6.73 3.34
C LYS A 120 14.70 7.80 4.37
N ASN A 121 13.86 8.82 4.54
CA ASN A 121 14.00 9.75 5.67
C ASN A 121 13.78 8.99 6.99
N PRO A 122 14.76 8.97 7.91
CA PRO A 122 14.67 8.20 9.15
C PRO A 122 13.58 8.69 10.11
N ASP A 123 13.16 9.96 9.98
CA ASP A 123 12.17 10.59 10.85
C ASP A 123 10.71 10.29 10.48
N HIS A 124 10.46 9.71 9.29
CA HIS A 124 9.11 9.31 8.91
C HIS A 124 8.80 7.92 9.44
N ARG A 125 7.61 7.74 10.04
CA ARG A 125 7.10 6.41 10.42
C ARG A 125 7.22 5.48 9.21
N LEU A 126 8.07 4.46 9.35
CA LEU A 126 8.29 3.46 8.31
C LEU A 126 7.03 2.60 8.21
N LEU A 127 6.14 2.93 7.28
CA LEU A 127 5.14 1.99 6.80
C LEU A 127 5.91 0.87 6.09
N ARG A 128 5.62 -0.39 6.47
CA ARG A 128 6.29 -1.63 6.02
C ARG A 128 7.04 -1.49 4.68
N ASP A 129 6.30 -1.17 3.62
CA ASP A 129 6.82 -1.03 2.26
C ASP A 129 6.50 0.34 1.62
N ASN A 130 5.87 1.25 2.38
CA ASN A 130 5.40 2.57 1.94
C ASN A 130 4.59 2.57 0.62
N ILE A 131 3.92 1.47 0.28
CA ILE A 131 3.19 1.32 -1.00
C ILE A 131 1.99 2.28 -1.07
N SER A 132 1.88 3.00 -2.18
CA SER A 132 0.83 4.02 -2.42
C SER A 132 -0.50 3.39 -2.85
N TRP A 133 -1.18 2.66 -1.96
CA TRP A 133 -2.40 1.91 -2.30
C TRP A 133 -3.55 2.74 -2.90
N GLU A 134 -3.70 4.00 -2.50
CA GLU A 134 -4.70 4.91 -3.10
C GLU A 134 -4.38 5.20 -4.57
N ALA A 135 -3.12 5.53 -4.89
CA ALA A 135 -2.70 5.78 -6.28
C ALA A 135 -2.79 4.52 -7.15
N ILE A 136 -2.44 3.35 -6.60
CA ILE A 136 -2.57 2.07 -7.29
C ILE A 136 -4.04 1.76 -7.57
N SER A 137 -4.92 1.96 -6.59
CA SER A 137 -6.36 1.76 -6.76
C SER A 137 -6.96 2.71 -7.80
N ASP A 138 -6.50 3.96 -7.84
CA ASP A 138 -6.92 4.95 -8.84
C ASP A 138 -6.55 4.51 -10.26
N LYS A 139 -5.35 3.94 -10.45
CA LYS A 139 -4.91 3.37 -11.74
C LYS A 139 -5.61 2.07 -12.09
N LEU A 140 -5.83 1.19 -11.11
CA LEU A 140 -6.49 -0.11 -11.34
C LEU A 140 -7.98 0.05 -11.64
N THR A 141 -8.65 1.05 -11.07
CA THR A 141 -10.07 1.43 -11.23
C THR A 141 -11.13 0.40 -10.84
N THR A 142 -10.79 -0.89 -10.75
CA THR A 142 -11.75 -1.97 -10.47
C THR A 142 -11.87 -2.33 -9.00
N ARG A 143 -10.88 -2.00 -8.18
CA ARG A 143 -10.80 -2.32 -6.75
C ARG A 143 -10.34 -1.12 -5.95
N ASN A 144 -10.81 -1.01 -4.71
CA ASN A 144 -10.35 0.05 -3.80
C ASN A 144 -8.99 -0.28 -3.16
N HIS A 145 -8.32 0.75 -2.63
CA HIS A 145 -7.01 0.66 -1.99
C HIS A 145 -6.90 -0.46 -0.95
N LYS A 146 -7.93 -0.66 -0.13
CA LYS A 146 -7.97 -1.72 0.89
C LYS A 146 -7.93 -3.10 0.24
N ASN A 147 -8.75 -3.33 -0.78
CA ASN A 147 -8.79 -4.60 -1.48
C ASN A 147 -7.47 -4.89 -2.21
N CYS A 148 -6.84 -3.88 -2.82
CA CYS A 148 -5.51 -4.00 -3.43
C CYS A 148 -4.46 -4.42 -2.40
N CYS A 149 -4.41 -3.72 -1.26
CA CYS A 149 -3.50 -4.00 -0.16
C CYS A 149 -3.66 -5.43 0.38
N LEU A 150 -4.89 -5.84 0.66
CA LEU A 150 -5.17 -7.21 1.12
C LEU A 150 -4.76 -8.23 0.06
N LYS A 151 -5.13 -8.02 -1.20
CA LYS A 151 -4.82 -8.96 -2.27
C LYS A 151 -3.32 -9.14 -2.48
N TRP A 152 -2.55 -8.05 -2.35
CA TRP A 152 -1.10 -8.11 -2.40
C TRP A 152 -0.55 -8.98 -1.29
N TYR A 153 -0.75 -8.61 -0.02
CA TYR A 153 -0.10 -9.31 1.09
C TYR A 153 -0.66 -10.70 1.39
N GLU A 154 -1.90 -11.00 0.98
CA GLU A 154 -2.49 -12.33 1.17
C GLU A 154 -2.22 -13.30 0.01
N THR A 155 -1.89 -12.80 -1.19
CA THR A 155 -1.74 -13.69 -2.37
C THR A 155 -0.54 -13.39 -3.25
N LEU A 156 -0.20 -12.13 -3.52
CA LEU A 156 0.78 -11.78 -4.57
C LEU A 156 2.19 -11.56 -4.04
N ALA A 157 2.32 -11.00 -2.83
CA ALA A 157 3.60 -10.78 -2.18
C ALA A 157 4.27 -12.11 -1.83
N SER A 158 5.61 -12.11 -1.81
CA SER A 158 6.37 -13.29 -1.39
C SER A 158 6.03 -13.68 0.06
N PRO A 159 5.90 -14.98 0.39
CA PRO A 159 5.84 -15.43 1.77
C PRO A 159 7.01 -14.93 2.63
N MET A 160 8.19 -14.77 2.03
CA MET A 160 9.38 -14.26 2.72
C MET A 160 9.21 -12.81 3.18
N VAL A 161 8.36 -12.03 2.50
CA VAL A 161 8.02 -10.66 2.91
C VAL A 161 7.12 -10.69 4.15
N LYS A 162 6.20 -11.66 4.22
CA LYS A 162 5.37 -11.90 5.43
C LYS A 162 6.21 -12.33 6.63
N GLU A 163 7.27 -13.10 6.40
CA GLU A 163 8.22 -13.54 7.42
C GLU A 163 9.21 -12.43 7.83
N GLY A 164 9.29 -11.34 7.08
CA GLY A 164 10.23 -10.23 7.33
C GLY A 164 11.67 -10.50 6.89
N VAL A 165 11.90 -11.63 6.21
CA VAL A 165 13.22 -12.06 5.70
C VAL A 165 13.54 -11.40 4.36
N TRP A 166 12.53 -10.92 3.64
CA TRP A 166 12.67 -10.24 2.36
C TRP A 166 11.87 -8.93 2.35
N ALA A 167 12.31 -7.92 1.62
CA ALA A 167 11.53 -6.71 1.38
C ALA A 167 10.98 -6.75 -0.05
N ASP A 168 9.77 -6.21 -0.27
CA ASP A 168 9.17 -6.18 -1.62
C ASP A 168 10.05 -5.40 -2.63
N VAL A 169 10.86 -4.44 -2.16
CA VAL A 169 11.83 -3.69 -3.00
C VAL A 169 13.07 -4.51 -3.39
N ASP A 170 13.40 -5.57 -2.65
CA ASP A 170 14.62 -6.35 -2.89
C ASP A 170 14.51 -7.19 -4.17
N ASP A 171 13.29 -7.48 -4.65
CA ASP A 171 13.10 -8.15 -5.95
C ASP A 171 13.74 -7.37 -7.11
N TYR A 172 13.68 -6.04 -7.06
CA TYR A 172 14.32 -5.17 -8.07
C TYR A 172 15.82 -5.20 -7.95
N LEU A 173 16.33 -5.01 -6.72
CA LEU A 173 17.76 -4.98 -6.46
C LEU A 173 18.40 -6.30 -6.86
N LEU A 174 17.73 -7.43 -6.58
CA LEU A 174 18.19 -8.75 -6.96
C LEU A 174 18.26 -8.91 -8.48
N VAL A 175 17.19 -8.61 -9.21
CA VAL A 175 17.15 -8.74 -10.67
C VAL A 175 18.13 -7.78 -11.35
N GLU A 176 18.23 -6.55 -10.86
CA GLU A 176 19.18 -5.55 -11.35
C GLU A 176 20.63 -6.01 -11.15
N ALA A 177 20.97 -6.54 -9.97
CA ALA A 177 22.29 -7.06 -9.67
C ALA A 177 22.62 -8.27 -10.58
N LEU A 178 21.71 -9.24 -10.71
CA LEU A 178 21.88 -10.40 -11.58
C LEU A 178 22.05 -10.03 -13.07
N GLN A 179 21.44 -8.92 -13.51
CA GLN A 179 21.62 -8.43 -14.87
C GLN A 179 23.02 -7.84 -15.10
N LYS A 180 23.61 -7.21 -14.07
CA LYS A 180 24.94 -6.57 -14.11
C LYS A 180 26.08 -7.56 -13.94
N VAL A 181 25.85 -8.69 -13.27
CA VAL A 181 26.84 -9.76 -13.13
C VAL A 181 27.03 -10.46 -14.48
N ASP A 182 28.28 -10.67 -14.86
CA ASP A 182 28.66 -11.45 -16.05
C ASP A 182 28.69 -12.96 -15.73
N ALA A 183 27.55 -13.48 -15.27
CA ALA A 183 27.38 -14.90 -14.96
C ALA A 183 26.61 -15.58 -16.10
N VAL A 184 27.13 -16.70 -16.58
CA VAL A 184 26.50 -17.48 -17.65
C VAL A 184 25.56 -18.57 -17.10
N CYS A 185 25.79 -19.03 -15.87
CA CYS A 185 24.89 -19.93 -15.15
C CYS A 185 24.71 -19.53 -13.68
N ILE A 186 23.82 -20.25 -12.98
CA ILE A 186 23.45 -19.97 -11.59
C ILE A 186 24.60 -20.26 -10.61
N GLU A 187 25.49 -21.18 -10.97
CA GLU A 187 26.67 -21.56 -10.19
C GLU A 187 27.77 -20.49 -10.21
N ASP A 188 27.83 -19.69 -11.28
CA ASP A 188 28.83 -18.62 -11.44
C ASP A 188 28.45 -17.33 -10.69
N VAL A 189 27.22 -17.24 -10.18
CA VAL A 189 26.76 -16.09 -9.41
C VAL A 189 27.35 -16.16 -8.00
N ASP A 190 28.16 -15.17 -7.63
CA ASP A 190 28.54 -14.92 -6.24
C ASP A 190 27.34 -14.33 -5.48
N TRP A 191 26.52 -15.21 -4.91
CA TRP A 191 25.31 -14.83 -4.18
C TRP A 191 25.61 -14.03 -2.91
N ASP A 192 26.75 -14.30 -2.26
CA ASP A 192 27.09 -13.69 -0.97
C ASP A 192 27.53 -12.24 -1.12
N SER A 193 28.06 -11.86 -2.29
CA SER A 193 28.39 -10.47 -2.63
C SER A 193 27.34 -9.76 -3.48
N LEU A 194 26.19 -10.38 -3.74
CA LEU A 194 25.21 -9.86 -4.72
C LEU A 194 24.42 -8.66 -4.18
N LEU A 195 24.04 -8.72 -2.89
CA LEU A 195 23.31 -7.65 -2.20
C LEU A 195 23.90 -7.46 -0.80
N ASP A 196 24.55 -6.31 -0.56
CA ASP A 196 25.28 -6.04 0.70
C ASP A 196 24.43 -6.18 1.98
N HIS A 197 23.11 -5.98 1.88
CA HIS A 197 22.17 -6.03 3.01
C HIS A 197 21.44 -7.38 3.15
N ARG A 198 21.74 -8.39 2.33
CA ARG A 198 21.10 -9.72 2.35
C ARG A 198 22.14 -10.84 2.25
N SER A 199 21.87 -11.98 2.87
CA SER A 199 22.73 -13.16 2.70
C SER A 199 22.50 -13.82 1.34
N GLY A 200 23.54 -14.44 0.78
CA GLY A 200 23.44 -15.13 -0.50
C GLY A 200 22.43 -16.27 -0.50
N GLU A 201 22.29 -16.99 0.63
CA GLU A 201 21.27 -18.02 0.81
C GLU A 201 19.84 -17.47 0.61
N VAL A 202 19.53 -16.33 1.21
CA VAL A 202 18.21 -15.69 1.11
C VAL A 202 17.97 -15.16 -0.31
N CYS A 203 18.99 -14.56 -0.95
CA CYS A 203 18.93 -14.13 -2.34
C CYS A 203 18.65 -15.31 -3.29
N ARG A 204 19.37 -16.42 -3.12
CA ARG A 204 19.19 -17.63 -3.93
C ARG A 204 17.82 -18.28 -3.69
N GLN A 205 17.36 -18.31 -2.44
CA GLN A 205 16.02 -18.79 -2.11
C GLN A 205 14.96 -17.95 -2.82
N ARG A 206 15.08 -16.62 -2.81
CA ARG A 206 14.14 -15.74 -3.50
C ARG A 206 14.19 -15.94 -5.02
N TRP A 207 15.39 -15.98 -5.61
CA TRP A 207 15.56 -16.24 -7.04
C TRP A 207 14.82 -17.51 -7.48
N ASN A 208 14.99 -18.61 -6.73
CA ASN A 208 14.29 -19.86 -6.99
C ASN A 208 12.76 -19.73 -6.94
N GLN A 209 12.21 -18.89 -6.07
CA GLN A 209 10.77 -18.61 -6.05
C GLN A 209 10.33 -17.81 -7.29
N MET A 210 11.11 -16.83 -7.72
CA MET A 210 10.83 -16.02 -8.91
C MET A 210 10.86 -16.87 -10.19
N VAL A 211 11.86 -17.76 -10.31
CA VAL A 211 11.99 -18.69 -11.45
C VAL A 211 10.84 -19.71 -11.49
N ARG A 212 10.33 -20.15 -10.33
CA ARG A 212 9.13 -21.01 -10.29
C ARG A 212 7.87 -20.28 -10.78
N ALA A 213 7.82 -18.95 -10.61
CA ALA A 213 6.65 -18.14 -10.97
C ALA A 213 6.59 -17.76 -12.46
N ILE A 214 7.70 -17.79 -13.21
CA ILE A 214 7.75 -17.46 -14.65
C ILE A 214 7.27 -18.62 -15.57
N GLY A 215 6.75 -19.71 -15.00
CA GLY A 215 6.10 -20.79 -15.74
C GLY A 215 7.05 -21.51 -16.70
N GLY A 216 6.69 -21.58 -17.98
CA GLY A 216 7.47 -22.29 -19.02
C GLY A 216 8.88 -21.77 -19.24
N HIS A 217 9.21 -20.58 -18.73
CA HIS A 217 10.58 -20.05 -18.75
C HIS A 217 11.49 -20.67 -17.68
N ARG A 218 10.95 -21.48 -16.77
CA ARG A 218 11.74 -22.18 -15.74
C ARG A 218 12.79 -23.13 -16.32
N GLU A 219 12.50 -23.75 -17.45
CA GLU A 219 13.41 -24.71 -18.11
C GLU A 219 14.39 -24.03 -19.06
N LYS A 220 14.27 -22.71 -19.24
CA LYS A 220 15.15 -21.94 -20.10
C LYS A 220 16.52 -21.72 -19.44
N PRO A 221 17.57 -21.43 -20.22
CA PRO A 221 18.88 -21.07 -19.69
C PRO A 221 18.80 -19.89 -18.72
N PHE A 222 19.74 -19.83 -17.78
CA PHE A 222 19.82 -18.77 -16.76
C PHE A 222 19.72 -17.37 -17.36
N ILE A 223 20.42 -17.13 -18.47
CA ILE A 223 20.39 -15.84 -19.20
C ILE A 223 18.97 -15.47 -19.65
N GLU A 224 18.21 -16.42 -20.22
CA GLU A 224 16.82 -16.19 -20.63
C GLU A 224 15.91 -15.95 -19.40
N GLN A 225 16.16 -16.65 -18.29
CA GLN A 225 15.41 -16.43 -17.04
C GLN A 225 15.63 -15.03 -16.48
N VAL A 226 16.89 -14.57 -16.45
CA VAL A 226 17.26 -13.21 -16.03
C VAL A 226 16.62 -12.19 -16.96
N GLU A 227 16.61 -12.42 -18.27
CA GLU A 227 16.00 -11.50 -19.24
C GLU A 227 14.47 -11.39 -19.06
N VAL A 228 13.78 -12.52 -18.86
CA VAL A 228 12.33 -12.55 -18.61
C VAL A 228 11.97 -11.83 -17.31
N LEU A 229 12.73 -12.06 -16.24
CA LEU A 229 12.52 -11.35 -14.98
C LEU A 229 12.90 -9.87 -15.09
N SER A 230 13.95 -9.53 -15.84
CA SER A 230 14.32 -8.14 -16.11
C SER A 230 13.23 -7.41 -16.88
N ARG A 231 12.58 -8.04 -17.88
CA ARG A 231 11.39 -7.46 -18.55
C ARG A 231 10.25 -7.16 -17.58
N ARG A 232 10.04 -8.04 -16.60
CA ARG A 232 8.93 -7.94 -15.64
C ARG A 232 9.19 -6.93 -14.52
N TYR A 233 10.42 -6.81 -14.04
CA TYR A 233 10.76 -5.99 -12.88
C TYR A 233 11.59 -4.73 -13.25
N CYS A 234 12.37 -4.76 -14.34
CA CYS A 234 13.31 -3.71 -14.77
C CYS A 234 13.33 -3.48 -16.31
N PRO A 235 12.20 -3.17 -16.98
CA PRO A 235 12.09 -3.18 -18.44
C PRO A 235 13.02 -2.22 -19.19
N GLU A 236 13.44 -1.11 -18.59
CA GLU A 236 14.34 -0.11 -19.21
C GLU A 236 15.80 -0.58 -19.35
N MET A 237 16.23 -1.57 -18.56
CA MET A 237 17.62 -2.02 -18.55
C MET A 237 17.97 -2.97 -19.72
N ILE A 238 16.98 -3.38 -20.52
CA ILE A 238 17.19 -4.30 -21.65
C ILE A 238 17.95 -3.64 -22.80
N GLU A 239 17.93 -2.31 -22.88
CA GLU A 239 18.62 -1.56 -23.93
C GLU A 239 20.15 -1.62 -23.83
N TYR A 240 20.71 -2.07 -22.70
CA TYR A 240 22.16 -2.15 -22.46
C TYR A 240 22.83 -3.46 -22.91
N ARG A 241 22.10 -4.38 -23.56
CA ARG A 241 22.62 -5.68 -24.04
C ARG A 241 22.58 -5.87 -25.58
N LYS A 242 22.64 -4.78 -26.34
CA LYS A 242 22.86 -4.87 -27.80
C LYS A 242 24.34 -4.79 -28.15
#